data_AF-A0A959P5X7-F1
#
_entry.id   AF-A0A959P5X7-F1
#
_cell.length_a   1.000
_cell.length_b   1.000
_cell.length_c   1.000
_cell.angle_alpha   90.00
_cell.angle_beta   90.00
_cell.angle_gamma   90.00
#
_symmetry.space_group_name_H-M   'P 1'
#
loop_
_entity.id
_entity.type
_entity.pdbx_description
1 polymer ?
#
loop_
_entity_poly.entity_id
_entity_poly.type
_entity_poly.pdbx_seq_one_letter_code
_entity_poly.pdbx_strand_id
1 'polypeptide(L)'
;DNKTLIHDLTGYSEQKISEIQRFFMGEITTTRKDKYWAISGLAGHITPETTFTHYLHFTDVIIGDKLKGSKQKLTLNTCANISGLSTRLIAREINKYKIDNNSIPVNNLSNLLIRKIKPFIKHIPQTKIKKPGKIIQAKNKGVYFEIYWNILNEAESGEPALSLPYKYNLPESDIFKLIESARKIANIQSTKNKSRLFTKRKRDNPVKEYLAPRKPASRNELDEIKRLMSFFQNNYIKQQKLIDFCVDYFIHNKVSSYNYLVFSSPKSFRKYIKLLLMLFSNDRFSIKLEVRKLRTIEAHSSIWESSALRGYTFLNDKMIINKNIRLDNIKYPFGKLSLKVLHPSMKEKGTNSIAFVFHLLAILNSAELEYF
;
A
#
# COMPACT_ATOMS: atom_id res chain seq x y z
N ASP A 1 -23.41 -27.81 24.42
CA ASP A 1 -23.73 -28.61 23.23
C ASP A 1 -23.07 -27.94 22.02
N ASN A 2 -22.37 -28.67 21.15
CA ASN A 2 -21.55 -28.03 20.09
C ASN A 2 -22.38 -27.19 19.12
N LYS A 3 -23.64 -27.57 18.91
CA LYS A 3 -24.56 -26.94 17.96
C LYS A 3 -24.95 -25.52 18.40
N THR A 4 -25.20 -25.33 19.69
CA THR A 4 -25.52 -24.01 20.27
C THR A 4 -24.34 -23.06 20.11
N LEU A 5 -23.12 -23.50 20.41
CA LEU A 5 -21.92 -22.67 20.25
C LEU A 5 -21.67 -22.26 18.78
N ILE A 6 -21.85 -23.19 17.83
CA ILE A 6 -21.68 -22.88 16.41
C ILE A 6 -22.73 -21.87 15.94
N HIS A 7 -23.99 -22.06 16.35
CA HIS A 7 -25.05 -21.12 16.05
C HIS A 7 -24.76 -19.73 16.63
N ASP A 8 -24.32 -19.66 17.90
CA ASP A 8 -24.05 -18.39 18.58
C ASP A 8 -22.84 -17.65 18.00
N LEU A 9 -21.84 -18.37 17.50
CA LEU A 9 -20.63 -17.78 16.92
C LEU A 9 -20.77 -17.44 15.43
N THR A 10 -21.60 -18.16 14.67
CA THR A 10 -21.65 -18.04 13.20
C THR A 10 -23.01 -17.59 12.65
N GLY A 11 -24.09 -17.73 13.42
CA GLY A 11 -25.47 -17.48 12.98
C GLY A 11 -26.00 -18.50 11.98
N TYR A 12 -25.29 -19.60 11.73
CA TYR A 12 -25.70 -20.62 10.76
C TYR A 12 -26.70 -21.61 11.35
N SER A 13 -27.70 -21.96 10.53
CA SER A 13 -28.66 -23.02 10.84
C SER A 13 -27.99 -24.40 10.77
N GLU A 14 -28.55 -25.40 11.46
CA GLU A 14 -28.02 -26.76 11.46
C GLU A 14 -27.92 -27.37 10.05
N GLN A 15 -28.88 -27.05 9.18
CA GLN A 15 -28.85 -27.47 7.77
C GLN A 15 -27.64 -26.86 7.06
N LYS A 16 -27.39 -25.56 7.24
CA LYS A 16 -26.25 -24.89 6.60
C LYS A 16 -24.92 -25.39 7.12
N ILE A 17 -24.83 -25.69 8.41
CA ILE A 17 -23.64 -26.32 9.01
C ILE A 17 -23.39 -27.68 8.37
N SER A 18 -24.44 -28.48 8.18
CA SER A 18 -24.34 -29.81 7.57
C SER A 18 -23.94 -29.74 6.09
N GLU A 19 -24.45 -28.78 5.33
CA GLU A 19 -24.02 -28.51 3.95
C GLU A 19 -22.54 -28.14 3.87
N ILE A 20 -22.09 -27.22 4.73
CA ILE A 20 -20.69 -26.78 4.78
C ILE A 20 -19.79 -27.96 5.14
N GLN A 21 -20.17 -28.75 6.13
CA GLN A 21 -19.41 -29.94 6.53
C GLN A 21 -19.34 -30.96 5.40
N ARG A 22 -20.44 -31.22 4.69
CA ARG A 22 -20.47 -32.15 3.56
C ARG A 22 -19.64 -31.64 2.38
N PHE A 23 -19.67 -30.34 2.11
CA PHE A 23 -18.88 -29.71 1.04
C PHE A 23 -17.38 -29.84 1.31
N PHE A 24 -16.90 -29.52 2.52
CA PHE A 24 -15.48 -29.54 2.84
C PHE A 24 -14.93 -30.90 3.26
N MET A 25 -15.77 -31.78 3.81
CA MET A 25 -15.32 -33.05 4.42
C MET A 25 -15.85 -34.30 3.70
N GLY A 26 -16.66 -34.15 2.64
CA GLY A 26 -17.30 -35.27 1.94
C GLY A 26 -18.34 -36.02 2.78
N GLU A 27 -18.80 -37.17 2.30
CA GLU A 27 -19.68 -38.08 3.04
C GLU A 27 -18.90 -38.85 4.10
N ILE A 28 -18.80 -38.28 5.32
CA ILE A 28 -18.60 -38.88 6.68
C ILE A 28 -17.90 -40.27 6.77
N THR A 29 -16.96 -40.62 5.90
CA THR A 29 -16.32 -41.95 5.90
C THR A 29 -14.80 -41.89 5.80
N THR A 30 -14.19 -40.72 5.62
CA THR A 30 -12.73 -40.58 5.61
C THR A 30 -12.23 -39.98 6.93
N THR A 31 -11.10 -40.51 7.36
CA THR A 31 -10.52 -40.40 8.70
C THR A 31 -10.43 -38.97 9.25
N ARG A 32 -10.47 -38.80 10.59
CA ARG A 32 -10.35 -37.48 11.27
C ARG A 32 -9.14 -36.64 10.80
N LYS A 33 -8.08 -37.29 10.32
CA LYS A 33 -6.88 -36.64 9.78
C LYS A 33 -7.21 -35.81 8.55
N ASP A 34 -8.04 -36.30 7.64
CA ASP A 34 -8.34 -35.66 6.36
C ASP A 34 -9.10 -34.33 6.54
N LYS A 35 -9.87 -34.22 7.63
CA LYS A 35 -10.59 -33.00 7.99
C LYS A 35 -9.66 -31.84 8.35
N TYR A 36 -8.59 -32.12 9.09
CA TYR A 36 -7.61 -31.09 9.44
C TYR A 36 -6.79 -30.65 8.22
N TRP A 37 -6.48 -31.58 7.34
CA TRP A 37 -5.82 -31.28 6.06
C TRP A 37 -6.72 -30.46 5.13
N ALA A 38 -8.03 -30.77 5.05
CA ALA A 38 -9.00 -29.96 4.31
C ALA A 38 -9.11 -28.53 4.87
N ILE A 39 -9.14 -28.38 6.20
CA ILE A 39 -9.12 -27.06 6.86
C ILE A 39 -7.81 -26.32 6.57
N SER A 40 -6.68 -27.03 6.48
CA SER A 40 -5.38 -26.44 6.18
C SER A 40 -5.31 -25.93 4.74
N GLY A 41 -5.77 -26.76 3.79
CA GLY A 41 -5.90 -26.37 2.40
C GLY A 41 -6.82 -25.16 2.22
N LEU A 42 -7.95 -25.12 2.94
CA LEU A 42 -8.83 -23.95 2.96
C LEU A 42 -8.14 -22.70 3.52
N ALA A 43 -7.32 -22.86 4.55
CA ALA A 43 -6.53 -21.78 5.14
C ALA A 43 -5.27 -21.44 4.31
N GLY A 44 -5.03 -22.12 3.18
CA GLY A 44 -3.88 -21.91 2.31
C GLY A 44 -2.55 -22.46 2.86
N HIS A 45 -2.57 -23.33 3.86
CA HIS A 45 -1.35 -23.91 4.43
C HIS A 45 -1.08 -25.33 4.00
N ILE A 46 0.21 -25.63 3.93
CA ILE A 46 0.73 -26.94 3.60
C ILE A 46 0.46 -27.95 4.72
N THR A 47 0.27 -27.52 5.98
CA THR A 47 0.00 -28.46 7.08
C THR A 47 -1.04 -27.95 8.09
N PRO A 48 -1.73 -28.87 8.80
CA PRO A 48 -2.56 -28.53 9.95
C PRO A 48 -1.82 -27.80 11.05
N GLU A 49 -0.60 -28.21 11.33
CA GLU A 49 0.23 -27.58 12.36
C GLU A 49 0.40 -26.09 12.08
N THR A 50 0.83 -25.72 10.86
CA THR A 50 0.95 -24.32 10.45
C THR A 50 -0.37 -23.56 10.60
N THR A 51 -1.49 -24.19 10.24
CA THR A 51 -2.84 -23.60 10.36
C THR A 51 -3.24 -23.31 11.79
N PHE A 52 -3.09 -24.30 12.68
CA PHE A 52 -3.47 -24.18 14.08
C PHE A 52 -2.53 -23.25 14.86
N THR A 53 -1.25 -23.14 14.47
CA THR A 53 -0.29 -22.23 15.12
C THR A 53 -0.46 -20.78 14.68
N HIS A 54 -0.84 -20.50 13.43
CA HIS A 54 -0.76 -19.14 12.87
C HIS A 54 -2.10 -18.42 12.68
N TYR A 55 -3.23 -19.12 12.55
CA TYR A 55 -4.45 -18.47 12.04
C TYR A 55 -5.67 -18.48 12.95
N LEU A 56 -5.68 -19.22 14.06
CA LEU A 56 -6.95 -19.47 14.73
C LEU A 56 -6.97 -18.96 16.17
N HIS A 57 -7.05 -17.63 16.36
CA HIS A 57 -7.51 -17.06 17.64
C HIS A 57 -8.90 -17.60 18.06
N PHE A 58 -9.69 -18.11 17.11
CA PHE A 58 -10.95 -18.78 17.38
C PHE A 58 -10.78 -20.19 17.93
N THR A 59 -9.65 -20.87 17.68
CA THR A 59 -9.38 -22.14 18.36
C THR A 59 -9.18 -21.93 19.84
N ASP A 60 -8.57 -20.82 20.26
CA ASP A 60 -8.48 -20.46 21.68
C ASP A 60 -9.86 -20.29 22.32
N VAL A 61 -10.84 -19.75 21.58
CA VAL A 61 -12.24 -19.64 22.04
C VAL A 61 -12.90 -21.00 22.17
N ILE A 62 -12.74 -21.87 21.16
CA ILE A 62 -13.30 -23.23 21.18
C ILE A 62 -12.65 -24.08 22.27
N ILE A 63 -11.32 -24.02 22.40
CA ILE A 63 -10.55 -24.67 23.45
C ILE A 63 -11.00 -24.13 24.81
N GLY A 64 -11.14 -22.82 24.95
CA GLY A 64 -11.64 -22.17 26.16
C GLY A 64 -13.03 -22.68 26.56
N ASP A 65 -13.96 -22.80 25.61
CA ASP A 65 -15.30 -23.35 25.86
C ASP A 65 -15.24 -24.83 26.28
N LYS A 66 -14.43 -25.64 25.60
CA LYS A 66 -14.20 -27.05 25.96
C LYS A 66 -13.56 -27.20 27.33
N LEU A 67 -12.61 -26.35 27.69
CA LEU A 67 -11.97 -26.34 29.00
C LEU A 67 -12.92 -25.88 30.11
N LYS A 68 -13.85 -24.96 29.83
CA LYS A 68 -14.92 -24.57 30.77
C LYS A 68 -15.84 -25.74 31.10
N GLY A 69 -16.15 -26.59 30.11
CA GLY A 69 -16.94 -27.81 30.28
C GLY A 69 -16.15 -29.03 30.78
N SER A 70 -14.83 -28.93 30.90
CA SER A 70 -13.97 -30.06 31.28
C SER A 70 -14.04 -30.34 32.78
N LYS A 71 -14.22 -31.62 33.13
CA LYS A 71 -14.10 -32.13 34.52
C LYS A 71 -12.69 -32.62 34.84
N GLN A 72 -11.73 -32.46 33.92
CA GLN A 72 -10.36 -32.92 34.11
C GLN A 72 -9.73 -32.19 35.30
N LYS A 73 -9.08 -32.96 36.17
CA LYS A 73 -8.33 -32.44 37.32
C LYS A 73 -6.87 -32.33 36.94
N LEU A 74 -6.26 -31.19 37.25
CA LEU A 74 -4.83 -30.96 37.10
C LEU A 74 -4.17 -30.98 38.48
N THR A 75 -2.97 -31.56 38.56
CA THR A 75 -2.18 -31.54 39.80
C THR A 75 -1.66 -30.14 40.10
N LEU A 76 -1.38 -29.86 41.37
CA LEU A 76 -0.79 -28.61 41.81
C LEU A 76 0.47 -28.22 41.01
N ASN A 77 1.38 -29.16 40.75
CA ASN A 77 2.61 -28.90 40.00
C ASN A 77 2.33 -28.58 38.53
N THR A 78 1.41 -29.33 37.91
CA THR A 78 0.98 -29.07 36.53
C THR A 78 0.37 -27.67 36.41
N CYS A 79 -0.48 -27.28 37.36
CA CYS A 79 -1.06 -25.94 37.39
C CYS A 79 0.00 -24.85 37.55
N ALA A 80 0.98 -25.04 38.44
CA ALA A 80 2.06 -24.07 38.65
C ALA A 80 2.88 -23.86 37.38
N ASN A 81 3.25 -24.95 36.71
CA ASN A 81 4.04 -24.91 35.48
C ASN A 81 3.30 -24.24 34.32
N ILE A 82 2.01 -24.53 34.13
CA ILE A 82 1.22 -23.96 33.03
C ILE A 82 0.87 -22.49 33.28
N SER A 83 0.57 -22.12 34.52
CA SER A 83 0.10 -20.77 34.85
C SER A 83 1.21 -19.77 35.22
N GLY A 84 2.40 -20.26 35.57
CA GLY A 84 3.46 -19.45 36.18
C GLY A 84 3.12 -18.94 37.58
N LEU A 85 2.02 -19.40 38.20
CA LEU A 85 1.63 -19.01 39.55
C LEU A 85 2.35 -19.87 40.60
N SER A 86 2.67 -19.26 41.74
CA SER A 86 3.28 -20.00 42.86
C SER A 86 2.38 -21.15 43.33
N THR A 87 3.00 -22.29 43.66
CA THR A 87 2.37 -23.47 44.26
C THR A 87 1.51 -23.14 45.49
N ARG A 88 1.96 -22.19 46.34
CA ARG A 88 1.23 -21.72 47.53
C ARG A 88 -0.13 -21.09 47.20
N LEU A 89 -0.21 -20.31 46.12
CA LEU A 89 -1.45 -19.68 45.69
C LEU A 89 -2.45 -20.72 45.15
N ILE A 90 -1.94 -21.73 44.44
CA ILE A 90 -2.74 -22.81 43.88
C ILE A 90 -3.27 -23.72 45.00
N ALA A 91 -2.42 -24.09 45.96
CA ALA A 91 -2.82 -24.85 47.15
C ALA A 91 -3.95 -24.15 47.92
N ARG A 92 -3.87 -22.82 48.07
CA ARG A 92 -4.91 -22.04 48.75
C ARG A 92 -6.26 -22.11 48.02
N GLU A 93 -6.25 -22.10 46.70
CA GLU A 93 -7.49 -22.26 45.92
C GLU A 93 -8.02 -23.69 45.96
N ILE A 94 -7.17 -24.71 45.94
CA ILE A 94 -7.58 -26.11 46.13
C ILE A 94 -8.31 -26.28 47.47
N ASN A 95 -7.73 -25.76 48.56
CA ASN A 95 -8.32 -25.81 49.89
C ASN A 95 -9.67 -25.07 49.97
N LYS A 96 -9.82 -23.96 49.25
CA LYS A 96 -11.07 -23.19 49.20
C LYS A 96 -12.24 -23.99 48.64
N TYR A 97 -11.97 -24.85 47.65
CA TYR A 97 -12.99 -25.70 47.03
C TYR A 97 -13.15 -27.06 47.71
N LYS A 98 -12.42 -27.32 48.82
CA LYS A 98 -12.41 -28.60 49.56
C LYS A 98 -12.21 -29.81 48.63
N ILE A 99 -11.30 -29.69 47.66
CA ILE A 99 -11.04 -30.74 46.68
C ILE A 99 -9.92 -31.64 47.19
N ASP A 100 -10.22 -32.92 47.40
CA ASP A 100 -9.21 -33.92 47.79
C ASP A 100 -8.20 -34.19 46.66
N ASN A 101 -7.00 -34.65 47.06
CA ASN A 101 -5.87 -35.07 46.22
C ASN A 101 -5.04 -33.97 45.54
N ASN A 102 -4.92 -32.79 46.15
CA ASN A 102 -3.98 -31.74 45.72
C ASN A 102 -4.12 -31.38 44.22
N SER A 103 -5.36 -31.44 43.73
CA SER A 103 -5.71 -31.29 42.32
C SER A 103 -6.90 -30.34 42.18
N ILE A 104 -6.96 -29.62 41.08
CA ILE A 104 -8.03 -28.66 40.80
C ILE A 104 -8.63 -28.92 39.42
N PRO A 105 -9.97 -28.93 39.28
CA PRO A 105 -10.64 -28.88 37.99
C PRO A 105 -10.18 -27.66 37.17
N VAL A 106 -9.99 -27.85 35.87
CA VAL A 106 -9.50 -26.81 34.94
C VAL A 106 -10.38 -25.54 34.98
N ASN A 107 -11.70 -25.71 35.09
CA ASN A 107 -12.67 -24.62 35.18
C ASN A 107 -12.49 -23.74 36.44
N ASN A 108 -12.01 -24.29 37.55
CA ASN A 108 -11.76 -23.50 38.77
C ASN A 108 -10.43 -22.74 38.67
N LEU A 109 -9.44 -23.31 37.96
CA LEU A 109 -8.16 -22.64 37.68
C LEU A 109 -8.38 -21.39 36.81
N SER A 110 -9.26 -21.46 35.80
CA SER A 110 -9.55 -20.30 34.93
C SER A 110 -10.08 -19.09 35.72
N ASN A 111 -10.93 -19.32 36.72
CA ASN A 111 -11.42 -18.27 37.62
C ASN A 111 -10.32 -17.61 38.45
N LEU A 112 -9.30 -18.38 38.87
CA LEU A 112 -8.12 -17.82 39.53
C LEU A 112 -7.32 -16.95 38.58
N LEU A 113 -7.07 -17.42 37.36
CA LEU A 113 -6.32 -16.69 36.34
C LEU A 113 -7.01 -15.39 35.96
N ILE A 114 -8.32 -15.40 35.70
CA ILE A 114 -9.09 -14.20 35.40
C ILE A 114 -8.97 -13.19 36.54
N ARG A 115 -9.11 -13.62 37.80
CA ARG A 115 -8.95 -12.73 38.97
C ARG A 115 -7.55 -12.10 39.04
N LYS A 116 -6.51 -12.84 38.65
CA LYS A 116 -5.12 -12.36 38.67
C LYS A 116 -4.76 -11.46 37.50
N ILE A 117 -5.37 -11.69 36.34
CA ILE A 117 -5.14 -10.89 35.13
C ILE A 117 -5.98 -9.60 35.17
N LYS A 118 -7.19 -9.63 35.76
CA LYS A 118 -8.13 -8.50 35.80
C LYS A 118 -7.51 -7.14 36.17
N PRO A 119 -6.63 -7.01 37.19
CA PRO A 119 -5.98 -5.74 37.51
C PRO A 119 -5.07 -5.19 36.39
N PHE A 120 -4.55 -6.08 35.54
CA PHE A 120 -3.69 -5.75 34.40
C PHE A 120 -4.48 -5.54 33.10
N ILE A 121 -5.80 -5.78 33.11
CA ILE A 121 -6.68 -5.50 31.98
C ILE A 121 -7.09 -4.03 32.06
N LYS A 122 -6.56 -3.20 31.17
CA LYS A 122 -7.15 -1.88 30.90
C LYS A 122 -8.38 -2.09 30.02
N HIS A 123 -9.56 -1.76 30.55
CA HIS A 123 -10.73 -1.58 29.72
C HIS A 123 -10.46 -0.41 28.78
N ILE A 124 -10.17 -0.72 27.52
CA ILE A 124 -10.23 0.28 26.46
C ILE A 124 -11.71 0.64 26.38
N PRO A 125 -12.11 1.91 26.64
CA PRO A 125 -13.49 2.31 26.44
C PRO A 125 -13.83 1.90 25.01
N GLN A 126 -14.94 1.19 24.83
CA GLN A 126 -15.41 0.85 23.49
C GLN A 126 -15.52 2.16 22.72
N THR A 127 -14.48 2.49 21.95
CA THR A 127 -14.60 3.47 20.88
C THR A 127 -15.75 2.90 20.09
N LYS A 128 -16.89 3.63 20.07
CA LYS A 128 -18.06 3.31 19.24
C LYS A 128 -17.48 2.67 17.99
N ILE A 129 -17.70 1.36 17.83
CA ILE A 129 -17.11 0.61 16.73
C ILE A 129 -17.47 1.47 15.53
N LYS A 130 -16.48 2.13 14.91
CA LYS A 130 -16.71 2.76 13.63
C LYS A 130 -17.21 1.59 12.83
N LYS A 131 -18.50 1.62 12.45
CA LYS A 131 -19.13 0.60 11.59
C LYS A 131 -18.04 0.11 10.66
N PRO A 132 -17.77 -1.21 10.56
CA PRO A 132 -16.63 -1.73 9.80
C PRO A 132 -16.53 -0.88 8.55
N GLY A 133 -15.43 -0.11 8.46
CA GLY A 133 -15.30 0.94 7.46
C GLY A 133 -15.74 0.30 6.16
N LYS A 134 -16.72 0.91 5.47
CA LYS A 134 -17.39 0.34 4.28
C LYS A 134 -16.37 -0.51 3.56
N ILE A 135 -16.61 -1.82 3.43
CA ILE A 135 -15.81 -2.67 2.54
C ILE A 135 -15.70 -1.86 1.26
N ILE A 136 -14.50 -1.38 0.98
CA ILE A 136 -14.26 -0.58 -0.20
C ILE A 136 -14.28 -1.61 -1.32
N GLN A 137 -15.48 -1.98 -1.75
CA GLN A 137 -15.63 -2.73 -2.98
C GLN A 137 -15.02 -1.82 -4.04
N ALA A 138 -13.96 -2.30 -4.67
CA ALA A 138 -13.41 -1.72 -5.88
C ALA A 138 -14.38 -1.92 -7.06
N LYS A 139 -15.67 -1.60 -6.89
CA LYS A 139 -16.65 -1.56 -7.98
C LYS A 139 -16.67 -0.21 -8.69
N ASN A 140 -16.01 0.80 -8.12
CA ASN A 140 -15.91 2.11 -8.73
C ASN A 140 -14.50 2.29 -9.31
N LYS A 141 -14.41 2.43 -10.63
CA LYS A 141 -13.18 2.71 -11.40
C LYS A 141 -12.33 3.86 -10.84
N GLY A 142 -12.94 4.77 -10.07
CA GLY A 142 -12.28 5.88 -9.36
C GLY A 142 -11.40 5.51 -8.16
N VAL A 143 -11.58 4.33 -7.55
CA VAL A 143 -11.05 4.00 -6.21
C VAL A 143 -9.72 3.23 -6.25
N TYR A 144 -9.33 2.72 -7.41
CA TYR A 144 -8.14 1.87 -7.58
C TYR A 144 -6.81 2.59 -7.23
N PHE A 145 -6.62 3.84 -7.65
CA PHE A 145 -5.36 4.54 -7.40
C PHE A 145 -5.07 4.79 -5.92
N GLU A 146 -6.10 5.13 -5.14
CA GLU A 146 -5.93 5.33 -3.69
C GLU A 146 -5.68 4.00 -2.98
N ILE A 147 -6.36 2.93 -3.42
CA ILE A 147 -6.10 1.56 -2.94
C ILE A 147 -4.64 1.16 -3.21
N TYR A 148 -4.17 1.27 -4.45
CA TYR A 148 -2.80 0.88 -4.82
C TYR A 148 -1.74 1.72 -4.10
N TRP A 149 -1.99 3.02 -3.90
CA TRP A 149 -1.10 3.84 -3.09
C TRP A 149 -1.07 3.39 -1.62
N ASN A 150 -2.22 3.05 -1.03
CA ASN A 150 -2.30 2.56 0.35
C ASN A 150 -1.56 1.22 0.51
N ILE A 151 -1.74 0.28 -0.43
CA ILE A 151 -1.01 -1.01 -0.46
C ILE A 151 0.50 -0.77 -0.44
N LEU A 152 1.00 0.10 -1.32
CA LEU A 152 2.43 0.41 -1.37
C LEU A 152 2.94 1.09 -0.10
N ASN A 153 2.13 1.98 0.49
CA ASN A 153 2.51 2.71 1.70
C ASN A 153 2.55 1.80 2.94
N GLU A 154 1.66 0.81 3.01
CA GLU A 154 1.64 -0.19 4.06
C GLU A 154 2.77 -1.22 3.90
N ALA A 155 3.01 -1.69 2.69
CA ALA A 155 4.17 -2.53 2.38
C ALA A 155 5.50 -1.81 2.75
N GLU A 156 5.63 -0.52 2.39
CA GLU A 156 6.76 0.33 2.80
C GLU A 156 6.86 0.52 4.33
N SER A 157 5.76 0.36 5.07
CA SER A 157 5.72 0.49 6.53
C SER A 157 6.04 -0.82 7.26
N GLY A 158 6.22 -1.92 6.54
CA GLY A 158 6.57 -3.24 7.09
C GLY A 158 5.38 -4.20 7.24
N GLU A 159 4.21 -3.87 6.70
CA GLU A 159 3.11 -4.84 6.64
C GLU A 159 3.49 -6.02 5.73
N PRO A 160 3.32 -7.28 6.18
CA PRO A 160 3.64 -8.45 5.38
C PRO A 160 2.83 -8.46 4.08
N ALA A 161 3.49 -8.69 2.94
CA ALA A 161 2.80 -8.72 1.64
C ALA A 161 1.64 -9.72 1.59
N LEU A 162 1.73 -10.82 2.37
CA LEU A 162 0.69 -11.84 2.50
C LEU A 162 -0.58 -11.35 3.22
N SER A 163 -0.53 -10.29 4.03
CA SER A 163 -1.72 -9.77 4.72
C SER A 163 -2.55 -8.81 3.85
N LEU A 164 -1.91 -8.19 2.85
CA LEU A 164 -2.50 -7.15 2.01
C LEU A 164 -3.63 -7.67 1.08
N PRO A 165 -3.57 -8.87 0.48
CA PRO A 165 -4.66 -9.42 -0.35
C PRO A 165 -5.99 -9.47 0.40
N TYR A 166 -5.96 -9.94 1.64
CA TYR A 166 -7.14 -10.02 2.50
C TYR A 166 -7.66 -8.65 2.89
N LYS A 167 -6.75 -7.70 3.20
CA LYS A 167 -7.11 -6.36 3.64
C LYS A 167 -7.78 -5.53 2.55
N TYR A 168 -7.29 -5.65 1.31
CA TYR A 168 -7.77 -4.86 0.16
C TYR A 168 -8.73 -5.64 -0.74
N ASN A 169 -8.97 -6.93 -0.47
CA ASN A 169 -9.80 -7.82 -1.28
C ASN A 169 -9.38 -7.80 -2.75
N LEU A 170 -8.08 -7.98 -2.99
CA LEU A 170 -7.46 -8.05 -4.32
C LEU A 170 -6.75 -9.39 -4.50
N PRO A 171 -6.60 -9.88 -5.75
CA PRO A 171 -5.80 -11.06 -6.02
C PRO A 171 -4.37 -10.91 -5.49
N GLU A 172 -3.87 -11.97 -4.88
CA GLU A 172 -2.50 -12.04 -4.36
C GLU A 172 -1.46 -11.74 -5.47
N SER A 173 -1.71 -12.28 -6.67
CA SER A 173 -0.90 -12.00 -7.87
C SER A 173 -0.75 -10.51 -8.16
N ASP A 174 -1.81 -9.73 -7.98
CA ASP A 174 -1.84 -8.32 -8.37
C ASP A 174 -1.06 -7.48 -7.36
N ILE A 175 -1.17 -7.81 -6.08
CA ILE A 175 -0.40 -7.15 -5.03
C ILE A 175 1.09 -7.45 -5.17
N PHE A 176 1.47 -8.69 -5.44
CA PHE A 176 2.87 -9.02 -5.68
C PHE A 176 3.42 -8.33 -6.92
N LYS A 177 2.69 -8.34 -8.05
CA LYS A 177 3.06 -7.60 -9.26
C LYS A 177 3.22 -6.10 -9.00
N LEU A 178 2.34 -5.52 -8.19
CA LEU A 178 2.39 -4.11 -7.81
C LEU A 178 3.65 -3.80 -6.99
N ILE A 179 3.95 -4.58 -5.95
CA ILE A 179 5.11 -4.40 -5.09
C ILE A 179 6.40 -4.59 -5.89
N GLU A 180 6.49 -5.63 -6.71
CA GLU A 180 7.65 -5.89 -7.58
C GLU A 180 7.87 -4.77 -8.60
N SER A 181 6.80 -4.27 -9.19
CA SER A 181 6.88 -3.11 -10.09
C SER A 181 7.33 -1.86 -9.36
N ALA A 182 6.84 -1.62 -8.15
CA ALA A 182 7.31 -0.51 -7.32
C ALA A 182 8.79 -0.62 -6.99
N ARG A 183 9.30 -1.83 -6.69
CA ARG A 183 10.73 -2.10 -6.49
C ARG A 183 11.55 -1.78 -7.73
N LYS A 184 11.12 -2.25 -8.91
CA LYS A 184 11.79 -1.98 -10.19
C LYS A 184 11.88 -0.48 -10.45
N ILE A 185 10.76 0.24 -10.33
CA ILE A 185 10.70 1.70 -10.52
C ILE A 185 11.55 2.44 -9.47
N ALA A 186 11.55 2.01 -8.22
CA ALA A 186 12.35 2.58 -7.14
C ALA A 186 13.87 2.44 -7.35
N ASN A 187 14.27 1.38 -8.05
CA ASN A 187 15.67 1.06 -8.37
C ASN A 187 16.19 1.77 -9.62
N ILE A 188 15.36 2.57 -10.31
CA ILE A 188 15.83 3.41 -11.41
C ILE A 188 16.81 4.45 -10.88
N GLN A 189 18.03 4.38 -11.42
CA GLN A 189 19.15 5.20 -11.03
C GLN A 189 19.53 6.20 -12.12
N SER A 190 20.20 7.26 -11.69
CA SER A 190 20.91 8.16 -12.59
C SER A 190 22.27 7.56 -12.98
N THR A 191 22.91 8.16 -13.98
CA THR A 191 24.30 7.81 -14.38
C THR A 191 25.32 7.98 -13.25
N LYS A 192 24.95 8.64 -12.15
CA LYS A 192 25.75 8.79 -10.93
C LYS A 192 25.34 7.81 -9.83
N ASN A 193 24.67 6.71 -10.16
CA ASN A 193 24.18 5.68 -9.23
C ASN A 193 23.25 6.21 -8.11
N LYS A 194 22.63 7.39 -8.31
CA LYS A 194 21.66 7.96 -7.36
C LYS A 194 20.24 7.61 -7.80
N SER A 195 19.41 7.10 -6.88
CA SER A 195 17.97 6.91 -7.11
C SER A 195 17.34 8.18 -7.64
N ARG A 196 16.53 8.09 -8.69
CA ARG A 196 15.89 9.27 -9.31
C ARG A 196 14.67 9.76 -8.54
N LEU A 197 13.92 8.84 -7.95
CA LEU A 197 12.60 9.11 -7.35
C LEU A 197 12.66 9.33 -5.83
N PHE A 198 13.61 8.70 -5.13
CA PHE A 198 13.65 8.67 -3.66
C PHE A 198 14.92 9.28 -3.04
N THR A 199 15.71 10.09 -3.77
CA THR A 199 17.06 10.50 -3.34
C THR A 199 17.14 11.14 -1.95
N LYS A 200 16.15 11.96 -1.55
CA LYS A 200 16.14 12.56 -0.20
C LYS A 200 15.86 11.51 0.86
N ARG A 201 14.79 10.73 0.71
CA ARG A 201 14.39 9.70 1.69
C ARG A 201 15.46 8.62 1.85
N LYS A 202 16.03 8.11 0.75
CA LYS A 202 17.16 7.15 0.78
C LYS A 202 18.42 7.70 1.44
N ARG A 203 18.64 9.02 1.44
CA ARG A 203 19.74 9.63 2.19
C ARG A 203 19.45 9.62 3.69
N ASP A 204 18.22 9.95 4.07
CA ASP A 204 17.79 10.03 5.46
C ASP A 204 17.68 8.62 6.10
N ASN A 205 17.32 7.59 5.32
CA ASN A 205 17.32 6.20 5.75
C ASN A 205 17.68 5.26 4.58
N PRO A 206 18.95 4.84 4.46
CA PRO A 206 19.42 4.05 3.31
C PRO A 206 19.00 2.57 3.35
N VAL A 207 18.66 2.05 4.53
CA VAL A 207 18.28 0.64 4.74
C VAL A 207 16.81 0.41 4.39
N LYS A 208 15.97 1.45 4.49
CA LYS A 208 14.54 1.34 4.23
C LYS A 208 14.25 1.12 2.74
N GLU A 209 13.43 0.12 2.45
CA GLU A 209 12.81 -0.07 1.14
C GLU A 209 11.73 1.00 0.91
N TYR A 210 11.81 1.72 -0.21
CA TYR A 210 10.84 2.75 -0.59
C TYR A 210 10.05 2.28 -1.80
N LEU A 211 8.73 2.28 -1.66
CA LEU A 211 7.80 1.76 -2.67
C LEU A 211 6.79 2.83 -3.09
N ALA A 212 6.26 3.58 -2.14
CA ALA A 212 5.15 4.49 -2.39
C ALA A 212 5.64 5.88 -2.81
N PRO A 213 5.03 6.51 -3.84
CA PRO A 213 5.25 7.93 -4.08
C PRO A 213 4.80 8.75 -2.88
N ARG A 214 5.53 9.83 -2.55
CA ARG A 214 5.15 10.71 -1.45
C ARG A 214 3.87 11.46 -1.82
N LYS A 215 2.77 11.19 -1.11
CA LYS A 215 1.51 11.93 -1.26
C LYS A 215 1.72 13.38 -0.81
N PRO A 216 1.34 14.37 -1.63
CA PRO A 216 1.37 15.77 -1.21
C PRO A 216 0.40 16.02 -0.04
N ALA A 217 0.77 16.94 0.85
CA ALA A 217 -0.01 17.25 2.05
C ALA A 217 -1.01 18.42 1.84
N SER A 218 -0.77 19.27 0.82
CA SER A 218 -1.61 20.42 0.53
C SER A 218 -2.99 19.96 0.03
N ARG A 219 -4.07 20.50 0.63
CA ARG A 219 -5.45 20.21 0.20
C ARG A 219 -5.66 20.47 -1.29
N ASN A 220 -5.07 21.56 -1.80
CA ASN A 220 -5.19 21.94 -3.21
C ASN A 220 -4.46 20.97 -4.14
N GLU A 221 -3.33 20.39 -3.70
CA GLU A 221 -2.66 19.32 -4.44
C GLU A 221 -3.45 18.01 -4.39
N LEU A 222 -4.08 17.68 -3.26
CA LEU A 222 -4.93 16.49 -3.14
C LEU A 222 -6.15 16.58 -4.06
N ASP A 223 -6.81 17.74 -4.14
CA ASP A 223 -7.93 17.95 -5.06
C ASP A 223 -7.48 17.96 -6.54
N GLU A 224 -6.29 18.51 -6.81
CA GLU A 224 -5.66 18.42 -8.13
C GLU A 224 -5.34 16.98 -8.53
N ILE A 225 -4.79 16.17 -7.61
CA ILE A 225 -4.52 14.73 -7.84
C ILE A 225 -5.80 13.99 -8.21
N LYS A 226 -6.91 14.23 -7.49
CA LYS A 226 -8.19 13.60 -7.82
C LYS A 226 -8.63 13.93 -9.25
N ARG A 227 -8.54 15.21 -9.66
CA ARG A 227 -8.87 15.64 -11.03
C ARG A 227 -7.97 14.99 -12.07
N LEU A 228 -6.66 14.93 -11.81
CA LEU A 228 -5.70 14.27 -12.70
C LEU A 228 -6.01 12.78 -12.84
N MET A 229 -6.27 12.09 -11.74
CA MET A 229 -6.62 10.66 -11.75
C MET A 229 -7.89 10.40 -12.54
N SER A 230 -8.95 11.21 -12.35
CA SER A 230 -10.16 11.12 -13.15
C SER A 230 -9.91 11.39 -14.64
N PHE A 231 -9.03 12.34 -14.97
CA PHE A 231 -8.64 12.57 -16.36
C PHE A 231 -7.98 11.33 -16.97
N PHE A 232 -6.99 10.74 -16.29
CA PHE A 232 -6.31 9.55 -16.80
C PHE A 232 -7.29 8.38 -16.93
N GLN A 233 -8.16 8.17 -15.96
CA GLN A 233 -9.21 7.13 -16.05
C GLN A 233 -10.06 7.23 -17.29
N ASN A 234 -10.49 8.44 -17.64
CA ASN A 234 -11.40 8.64 -18.77
C ASN A 234 -10.70 8.69 -20.12
N ASN A 235 -9.38 8.95 -20.16
CA ASN A 235 -8.65 9.25 -21.40
C ASN A 235 -7.50 8.29 -21.68
N TYR A 236 -7.17 7.34 -20.78
CA TYR A 236 -6.00 6.49 -20.93
C TYR A 236 -6.03 5.70 -22.24
N ILE A 237 -7.11 4.97 -22.51
CA ILE A 237 -7.25 4.17 -23.73
C ILE A 237 -7.09 5.03 -24.98
N LYS A 238 -7.70 6.22 -25.00
CA LYS A 238 -7.65 7.14 -26.15
C LYS A 238 -6.27 7.77 -26.36
N GLN A 239 -5.49 7.94 -25.29
CA GLN A 239 -4.21 8.68 -25.31
C GLN A 239 -3.01 7.87 -24.84
N GLN A 240 -3.12 6.54 -24.82
CA GLN A 240 -2.16 5.63 -24.21
C GLN A 240 -0.72 5.93 -24.65
N LYS A 241 -0.45 5.96 -25.96
CA LYS A 241 0.90 6.25 -26.51
C LYS A 241 1.48 7.61 -26.09
N LEU A 242 0.63 8.59 -25.82
CA LEU A 242 1.07 9.91 -25.35
C LEU A 242 1.36 9.89 -23.85
N ILE A 243 0.46 9.26 -23.07
CA ILE A 243 0.58 9.13 -21.63
C ILE A 243 1.82 8.30 -21.27
N ASP A 244 1.98 7.12 -21.88
CA ASP A 244 3.12 6.23 -21.67
C ASP A 244 4.43 6.95 -21.94
N PHE A 245 4.51 7.67 -23.07
CA PHE A 245 5.69 8.49 -23.37
C PHE A 245 5.99 9.52 -22.28
N CYS A 246 4.96 10.22 -21.77
CA CYS A 246 5.17 11.25 -20.76
C CYS A 246 5.55 10.65 -19.40
N VAL A 247 4.91 9.56 -18.99
CA VAL A 247 5.24 8.82 -17.76
C VAL A 247 6.67 8.31 -17.85
N ASP A 248 7.04 7.67 -18.95
CA ASP A 248 8.36 7.08 -19.13
C ASP A 248 9.46 8.15 -19.21
N TYR A 249 9.19 9.25 -19.94
CA TYR A 249 10.08 10.41 -19.97
C TYR A 249 10.26 11.02 -18.58
N PHE A 250 9.20 11.13 -17.78
CA PHE A 250 9.27 11.64 -16.42
C PHE A 250 10.15 10.76 -15.53
N ILE A 251 9.95 9.45 -15.52
CA ILE A 251 10.72 8.53 -14.67
C ILE A 251 12.22 8.59 -14.96
N HIS A 252 12.59 8.69 -16.24
CA HIS A 252 14.00 8.70 -16.66
C HIS A 252 14.67 10.08 -16.59
N ASN A 253 13.91 11.17 -16.62
CA ASN A 253 14.47 12.54 -16.66
C ASN A 253 14.22 13.35 -15.38
N LYS A 254 13.33 12.91 -14.48
CA LYS A 254 13.09 13.58 -13.19
C LYS A 254 14.31 13.44 -12.29
N VAL A 255 14.58 14.52 -11.57
CA VAL A 255 15.52 14.56 -10.45
C VAL A 255 14.71 14.89 -9.20
N SER A 256 14.77 14.06 -8.16
CA SER A 256 13.98 14.24 -6.94
C SER A 256 14.17 15.61 -6.27
N SER A 257 15.37 16.20 -6.37
CA SER A 257 15.72 17.49 -5.77
C SER A 257 15.07 18.70 -6.45
N TYR A 258 14.55 18.56 -7.67
CA TYR A 258 14.03 19.67 -8.47
C TYR A 258 12.55 19.49 -8.79
N ASN A 259 11.76 20.56 -8.70
CA ASN A 259 10.33 20.52 -9.07
C ASN A 259 10.10 20.89 -10.54
N TYR A 260 11.11 20.72 -11.39
CA TYR A 260 11.05 20.95 -12.83
C TYR A 260 11.63 19.75 -13.58
N LEU A 261 11.25 19.62 -14.85
CA LEU A 261 11.78 18.63 -15.77
C LEU A 261 12.66 19.32 -16.82
N VAL A 262 13.72 18.64 -17.25
CA VAL A 262 14.69 19.19 -18.20
C VAL A 262 14.57 18.49 -19.54
N PHE A 263 14.58 19.26 -20.62
CA PHE A 263 14.52 18.81 -22.00
C PHE A 263 15.76 19.28 -22.76
N SER A 264 16.37 18.35 -23.50
CA SER A 264 17.46 18.62 -24.45
C SER A 264 16.99 18.62 -25.91
N SER A 265 15.76 18.14 -26.18
CA SER A 265 15.19 18.01 -27.51
C SER A 265 13.85 18.73 -27.63
N PRO A 266 13.68 19.63 -28.63
CA PRO A 266 12.41 20.28 -28.93
C PRO A 266 11.26 19.28 -29.19
N LYS A 267 11.56 18.16 -29.86
CA LYS A 267 10.58 17.12 -30.19
C LYS A 267 9.99 16.48 -28.93
N SER A 268 10.86 16.10 -27.98
CA SER A 268 10.42 15.49 -26.71
C SER A 268 9.60 16.46 -25.87
N PHE A 269 10.02 17.73 -25.81
CA PHE A 269 9.26 18.78 -25.14
C PHE A 269 7.88 18.99 -25.76
N ARG A 270 7.79 19.11 -27.10
CA ARG A 270 6.51 19.31 -27.80
C ARG A 270 5.53 18.17 -27.53
N LYS A 271 6.02 16.93 -27.53
CA LYS A 271 5.19 15.78 -27.20
C LYS A 271 4.73 15.82 -25.74
N TYR A 272 5.62 16.17 -24.81
CA TYR A 272 5.31 16.24 -23.38
C TYR A 272 4.34 17.37 -23.01
N ILE A 273 4.55 18.57 -23.55
CA ILE A 273 3.71 19.74 -23.25
C ILE A 273 2.29 19.56 -23.78
N LYS A 274 2.10 18.83 -24.88
CA LYS A 274 0.78 18.50 -25.42
C LYS A 274 -0.11 17.83 -24.37
N LEU A 275 0.42 16.86 -23.61
CA LEU A 275 -0.32 16.22 -22.53
C LEU A 275 -0.55 17.20 -21.38
N LEU A 276 0.49 17.92 -20.96
CA LEU A 276 0.36 18.84 -19.82
C LEU A 276 -0.68 19.94 -20.04
N LEU A 277 -0.84 20.42 -21.27
CA LEU A 277 -1.86 21.43 -21.60
C LEU A 277 -3.29 20.89 -21.55
N MET A 278 -3.46 19.58 -21.61
CA MET A 278 -4.75 18.95 -21.33
C MET A 278 -5.03 18.85 -19.83
N LEU A 279 -3.98 18.89 -19.00
CA LEU A 279 -4.07 18.67 -17.55
C LEU A 279 -4.11 19.97 -16.76
N PHE A 280 -3.45 21.03 -17.24
CA PHE A 280 -3.26 22.28 -16.52
C PHE A 280 -3.51 23.49 -17.40
N SER A 281 -3.97 24.58 -16.78
CA SER A 281 -4.14 25.87 -17.42
C SER A 281 -2.79 26.53 -17.79
N ASN A 282 -2.82 27.36 -18.82
CA ASN A 282 -1.64 28.03 -19.37
C ASN A 282 -0.87 28.92 -18.37
N ASP A 283 -1.50 29.37 -17.29
CA ASP A 283 -0.88 30.14 -16.21
C ASP A 283 -0.08 29.32 -15.20
N ARG A 284 -0.15 27.99 -15.30
CA ARG A 284 0.53 27.05 -14.40
C ARG A 284 1.92 26.65 -14.89
N PHE A 285 2.40 27.19 -16.00
CA PHE A 285 3.70 26.82 -16.55
C PHE A 285 4.73 27.93 -16.35
N SER A 286 5.90 27.54 -15.85
CA SER A 286 7.11 28.35 -15.86
C SER A 286 8.15 27.63 -16.71
N ILE A 287 8.61 28.31 -17.76
CA ILE A 287 9.61 27.79 -18.69
C ILE A 287 10.88 28.62 -18.57
N LYS A 288 12.01 27.93 -18.45
CA LYS A 288 13.32 28.56 -18.49
C LYS A 288 14.15 27.91 -19.59
N LEU A 289 14.61 28.71 -20.54
CA LEU A 289 15.51 28.26 -21.59
C LEU A 289 16.93 28.76 -21.29
N GLU A 290 17.86 27.84 -21.10
CA GLU A 290 19.27 28.13 -20.92
C GLU A 290 19.99 27.88 -22.26
N VAL A 291 20.57 28.94 -22.84
CA VAL A 291 21.29 28.88 -24.12
C VAL A 291 22.76 29.26 -23.95
N ARG A 292 23.61 28.65 -24.77
CA ARG A 292 25.06 28.86 -24.74
C ARG A 292 25.42 30.23 -25.34
N LYS A 293 26.57 30.76 -24.93
CA LYS A 293 27.24 31.89 -25.59
C LYS A 293 27.86 31.42 -26.91
N LEU A 294 27.11 31.51 -28.00
CA LEU A 294 27.62 31.45 -29.38
C LEU A 294 26.94 32.57 -30.18
N ARG A 295 27.57 33.04 -31.26
CA ARG A 295 27.09 34.13 -32.14
C ARG A 295 25.68 33.92 -32.76
N THR A 296 24.98 32.83 -32.41
CA THR A 296 23.73 32.34 -32.97
C THR A 296 22.65 32.09 -31.90
N ILE A 297 22.49 33.03 -30.96
CA ILE A 297 21.41 33.03 -29.96
C ILE A 297 20.03 32.96 -30.64
N GLU A 298 19.87 33.71 -31.73
CA GLU A 298 18.66 33.72 -32.55
C GLU A 298 18.37 32.36 -33.20
N ALA A 299 19.39 31.60 -33.60
CA ALA A 299 19.19 30.28 -34.23
C ALA A 299 18.65 29.24 -33.22
N HIS A 300 19.15 29.22 -31.98
CA HIS A 300 18.70 28.25 -30.98
C HIS A 300 17.32 28.61 -30.40
N SER A 301 17.09 29.88 -30.07
CA SER A 301 15.74 30.35 -29.70
C SER A 301 14.75 30.10 -30.83
N SER A 302 15.12 30.41 -32.08
CA SER A 302 14.30 30.10 -33.25
C SER A 302 14.03 28.62 -33.43
N ILE A 303 14.97 27.70 -33.11
CA ILE A 303 14.68 26.25 -33.15
C ILE A 303 13.59 25.87 -32.13
N TRP A 304 13.66 26.35 -30.89
CA TRP A 304 12.61 26.08 -29.90
C TRP A 304 11.29 26.78 -30.24
N GLU A 305 11.35 28.03 -30.71
CA GLU A 305 10.20 28.84 -31.10
C GLU A 305 9.49 28.31 -32.35
N SER A 306 10.23 27.93 -33.38
CA SER A 306 9.70 27.47 -34.68
C SER A 306 9.24 26.01 -34.68
N SER A 307 9.84 25.14 -33.86
CA SER A 307 9.55 23.69 -33.90
C SER A 307 8.71 23.20 -32.72
N ALA A 308 8.95 23.73 -31.52
CA ALA A 308 8.38 23.22 -30.26
C ALA A 308 7.32 24.13 -29.63
N LEU A 309 7.45 25.45 -29.77
CA LEU A 309 6.53 26.46 -29.22
C LEU A 309 5.57 27.03 -30.26
N ARG A 310 5.76 26.73 -31.56
CA ARG A 310 4.87 27.15 -32.65
C ARG A 310 3.44 26.66 -32.37
N GLY A 311 2.52 27.60 -32.14
CA GLY A 311 1.13 27.34 -31.76
C GLY A 311 0.81 27.52 -30.26
N TYR A 312 1.80 27.82 -29.42
CA TYR A 312 1.65 28.02 -27.98
C TYR A 312 2.12 29.43 -27.55
N THR A 313 1.41 30.47 -28.01
CA THR A 313 1.78 31.88 -27.78
C THR A 313 2.01 32.23 -26.31
N PHE A 314 1.20 31.68 -25.39
CA PHE A 314 1.34 31.89 -23.94
C PHE A 314 2.65 31.35 -23.32
N LEU A 315 3.37 30.47 -24.03
CA LEU A 315 4.66 29.95 -23.56
C LEU A 315 5.81 30.90 -23.88
N ASN A 316 5.70 31.67 -24.96
CA ASN A 316 6.72 32.66 -25.34
C ASN A 316 6.78 33.80 -24.32
N ASP A 317 5.62 34.30 -23.88
CA ASP A 317 5.53 35.39 -22.90
C ASP A 317 6.05 35.02 -21.50
N LYS A 318 6.15 33.72 -21.20
CA LYS A 318 6.54 33.19 -19.88
C LYS A 318 7.92 32.54 -19.87
N MET A 319 8.62 32.57 -21.00
CA MET A 319 9.92 31.95 -21.14
C MET A 319 11.02 32.89 -20.67
N ILE A 320 11.71 32.49 -19.60
CA ILE A 320 12.92 33.19 -19.15
C ILE A 320 14.12 32.63 -19.92
N ILE A 321 14.76 33.47 -20.73
CA ILE A 321 15.96 33.08 -21.49
C ILE A 321 17.20 33.51 -20.73
N ASN A 322 17.93 32.54 -20.17
CA ASN A 322 19.25 32.81 -19.59
C ASN A 322 20.33 32.56 -20.63
N LYS A 323 21.02 33.64 -20.98
CA LYS A 323 22.16 33.63 -21.90
C LYS A 323 23.45 33.35 -21.12
N ASN A 324 24.48 32.87 -21.81
CA ASN A 324 25.85 32.71 -21.29
C ASN A 324 26.09 31.59 -20.26
N ILE A 325 25.32 30.51 -20.33
CA ILE A 325 25.53 29.35 -19.45
C ILE A 325 26.49 28.34 -20.10
N ARG A 326 27.44 27.80 -19.33
CA ARG A 326 28.26 26.65 -19.75
C ARG A 326 27.36 25.40 -19.78
N LEU A 327 27.08 24.90 -20.99
CA LEU A 327 26.30 23.70 -21.22
C LEU A 327 27.16 22.64 -21.92
N ASP A 328 26.89 21.37 -21.61
CA ASP A 328 27.47 20.22 -22.30
C ASP A 328 26.89 20.11 -23.72
N ASN A 329 27.76 20.14 -24.73
CA ASN A 329 27.36 20.20 -26.14
C ASN A 329 26.74 18.90 -26.64
N ILE A 330 27.15 17.76 -26.08
CA ILE A 330 26.64 16.45 -26.48
C ILE A 330 25.27 16.25 -25.85
N LYS A 331 25.13 16.66 -24.59
CA LYS A 331 23.89 16.46 -23.83
C LYS A 331 22.78 17.48 -24.16
N TYR A 332 23.15 18.72 -24.48
CA TYR A 332 22.22 19.82 -24.75
C TYR A 332 22.57 20.54 -26.06
N PRO A 333 22.51 19.85 -27.21
CA PRO A 333 22.93 20.41 -28.50
C PRO A 333 22.12 21.67 -28.88
N PHE A 334 20.85 21.73 -28.47
CA PHE A 334 19.95 22.86 -28.75
C PHE A 334 19.73 23.77 -27.54
N GLY A 335 20.51 23.62 -26.47
CA GLY A 335 20.27 24.26 -25.19
C GLY A 335 19.42 23.40 -24.25
N LYS A 336 19.14 23.95 -23.06
CA LYS A 336 18.52 23.24 -21.95
C LYS A 336 17.22 23.93 -21.56
N LEU A 337 16.09 23.31 -21.84
CA LEU A 337 14.78 23.81 -21.45
C LEU A 337 14.33 23.17 -20.13
N SER A 338 13.97 23.99 -19.16
CA SER A 338 13.43 23.55 -17.86
C SER A 338 11.95 23.92 -17.78
N LEU A 339 11.10 22.93 -17.54
CA LEU A 339 9.65 23.08 -17.42
C LEU A 339 9.22 22.83 -15.98
N LYS A 340 8.55 23.81 -15.37
CA LYS A 340 8.00 23.72 -14.02
C LYS A 340 6.50 23.92 -14.08
N VAL A 341 5.74 23.00 -13.47
CA VAL A 341 4.30 23.20 -13.22
C VAL A 341 4.18 23.84 -11.84
N LEU A 342 3.53 25.00 -11.78
CA LEU A 342 3.39 25.81 -10.58
C LEU A 342 2.32 25.23 -9.66
N HIS A 343 2.40 25.47 -8.35
CA HIS A 343 1.40 25.03 -7.39
C HIS A 343 0.09 25.83 -7.56
N PRO A 344 -1.10 25.20 -7.41
CA PRO A 344 -2.39 25.84 -7.71
C PRO A 344 -2.64 27.13 -6.93
N SER A 345 -2.08 27.25 -5.73
CA SER A 345 -2.26 28.43 -4.85
C SER A 345 -0.99 29.19 -4.50
N MET A 346 0.18 28.65 -4.85
CA MET A 346 1.47 29.25 -4.52
C MET A 346 2.29 29.34 -5.81
N LYS A 347 2.04 30.39 -6.60
CA LYS A 347 2.54 30.48 -7.99
C LYS A 347 4.07 30.49 -8.09
N GLU A 348 4.80 30.72 -7.01
CA GLU A 348 6.27 30.64 -6.97
C GLU A 348 6.81 29.21 -6.77
N LYS A 349 5.99 28.32 -6.19
CA LYS A 349 6.38 26.94 -5.87
C LYS A 349 5.94 25.99 -6.99
N GLY A 350 6.69 24.91 -7.18
CA GLY A 350 6.28 23.84 -8.10
C GLY A 350 5.32 22.87 -7.42
N THR A 351 4.36 22.31 -8.17
CA THR A 351 3.46 21.26 -7.69
C THR A 351 4.15 19.90 -7.69
N ASN A 352 3.82 19.05 -6.72
CA ASN A 352 4.19 17.62 -6.72
C ASN A 352 3.03 16.72 -7.17
N SER A 353 1.85 17.26 -7.47
CA SER A 353 0.68 16.49 -7.89
C SER A 353 0.97 15.61 -9.11
N ILE A 354 1.56 16.18 -10.17
CA ILE A 354 1.88 15.43 -11.40
C ILE A 354 2.97 14.40 -11.17
N ALA A 355 3.94 14.71 -10.30
CA ALA A 355 5.02 13.79 -9.97
C ALA A 355 4.49 12.57 -9.21
N PHE A 356 3.53 12.79 -8.30
CA PHE A 356 2.83 11.72 -7.59
C PHE A 356 2.06 10.81 -8.56
N VAL A 357 1.24 11.41 -9.43
CA VAL A 357 0.41 10.66 -10.38
C VAL A 357 1.26 9.90 -11.41
N PHE A 358 2.29 10.52 -11.99
CA PHE A 358 3.16 9.85 -12.96
C PHE A 358 3.97 8.72 -12.36
N HIS A 359 4.42 8.86 -11.12
CA HIS A 359 5.10 7.76 -10.43
C HIS A 359 4.13 6.59 -10.21
N LEU A 360 2.92 6.84 -9.73
CA LEU A 360 1.94 5.79 -9.52
C LEU A 360 1.53 5.11 -10.84
N LEU A 361 1.33 5.89 -11.91
CA LEU A 361 1.07 5.34 -13.25
C LEU A 361 2.23 4.49 -13.75
N ALA A 362 3.49 4.90 -13.55
CA ALA A 362 4.63 4.09 -13.96
C ALA A 362 4.64 2.70 -13.28
N ILE A 363 4.29 2.64 -11.99
CA ILE A 363 4.21 1.38 -11.25
C ILE A 363 3.08 0.51 -11.81
N LEU A 364 1.91 1.10 -12.04
CA LEU A 364 0.74 0.37 -12.54
C LEU A 364 0.95 -0.13 -13.97
N ASN A 365 1.51 0.71 -14.85
CA ASN A 365 1.89 0.34 -16.22
C ASN A 365 2.89 -0.83 -16.21
N SER A 366 3.89 -0.79 -15.33
CA SER A 366 4.90 -1.86 -15.21
C SER A 366 4.33 -3.16 -14.62
N ALA A 367 3.23 -3.07 -13.85
CA ALA A 367 2.60 -4.22 -13.22
C ALA A 367 1.57 -4.91 -14.13
N GLU A 368 1.25 -4.31 -15.28
CA GLU A 368 0.22 -4.77 -16.22
C GLU A 368 -1.14 -5.00 -15.53
N LEU A 369 -1.44 -4.20 -14.51
CA LEU A 369 -2.71 -4.31 -13.79
C LEU A 369 -3.83 -3.67 -14.62
N GLU A 370 -5.06 -4.12 -14.43
CA GLU A 370 -6.23 -3.38 -14.92
C GLU A 370 -6.58 -2.29 -13.89
N TYR A 371 -6.44 -1.02 -14.29
CA TYR A 371 -6.74 0.15 -13.43
C TYR A 371 -7.56 1.23 -14.14
N PHE A 372 -8.12 0.92 -15.32
CA PHE A 372 -8.95 1.82 -16.15
C PHE A 372 -10.21 1.14 -16.70
#